data_AF-A0A957EBU5-F1
#
_entry.id   AF-A0A957EBU5-F1
#
_cell.length_a   1.000
_cell.length_b   1.000
_cell.length_c   1.000
_cell.angle_alpha   90.00
_cell.angle_beta   90.00
_cell.angle_gamma   90.00
#
_symmetry.space_group_name_H-M   'P 1'
#
loop_
_entity.id
_entity.type
_entity.pdbx_description
1 polymer ?
#
loop_
_entity_poly.entity_id
_entity_poly.type
_entity_poly.pdbx_seq_one_letter_code
_entity_poly.pdbx_strand_id
1 'polypeptide(L)'
;LDKTVELLLNFGFLAFGVLLVLQTGLLGEAVEGQTAVWTLLLLLPPALYLWLIWRGRRPVSWLLWAVKWQKWYTAVADSEAQMNALCQQNPGALLGAVALSALGWALMIAEFYAMVSFLGAPLTLAQLIALLTAARVAYLLPLPGGLGTLEASQVWALELMGFNPAIGLSLSLLIRLRDVSLGLLGLWWMGQRLKVVWIRP
;
A
#
# COMPACT_ATOMS: atom_id res chain seq x y z
N LEU A 1 0.23 15.63 -1.49
CA LEU A 1 1.20 15.12 -2.48
C LEU A 1 1.69 13.72 -2.12
N ASP A 2 2.31 13.59 -0.94
CA ASP A 2 2.91 12.35 -0.44
C ASP A 2 1.92 11.17 -0.46
N LYS A 3 0.74 11.36 0.16
CA LYS A 3 -0.33 10.35 0.18
C LYS A 3 -0.85 9.94 -1.20
N THR A 4 -0.85 10.85 -2.18
CA THR A 4 -1.33 10.55 -3.53
C THR A 4 -0.32 9.67 -4.29
N VAL A 5 0.97 10.01 -4.19
CA VAL A 5 2.06 9.23 -4.78
C VAL A 5 2.17 7.86 -4.10
N GLU A 6 2.05 7.81 -2.78
CA GLU A 6 2.01 6.58 -1.99
C GLU A 6 0.82 5.69 -2.38
N LEU A 7 -0.36 6.28 -2.59
CA LEU A 7 -1.55 5.55 -3.04
C LEU A 7 -1.33 4.97 -4.45
N LEU A 8 -0.72 5.74 -5.35
CA LEU A 8 -0.43 5.28 -6.71
C LEU A 8 0.60 4.17 -6.77
N LEU A 9 1.65 4.26 -5.96
CA LEU A 9 2.62 3.17 -5.82
C LEU A 9 1.99 1.94 -5.17
N ASN A 10 1.11 2.11 -4.18
CA ASN A 10 0.33 1.00 -3.62
C ASN A 10 -0.51 0.29 -4.68
N PHE A 11 -1.30 1.03 -5.45
CA PHE A 11 -2.12 0.44 -6.51
C PHE A 11 -1.28 -0.15 -7.65
N GLY A 12 -0.19 0.51 -8.03
CA GLY A 12 0.75 -0.01 -9.03
C GLY A 12 1.43 -1.30 -8.59
N PHE A 13 1.85 -1.37 -7.33
CA PHE A 13 2.40 -2.59 -6.74
C PHE A 13 1.36 -3.71 -6.68
N LEU A 14 0.14 -3.41 -6.21
CA LEU A 14 -0.98 -4.36 -6.18
C LEU A 14 -1.27 -4.92 -7.58
N ALA A 15 -1.35 -4.03 -8.57
CA ALA A 15 -1.56 -4.40 -9.95
C ALA A 15 -0.48 -5.32 -10.50
N PHE A 16 0.78 -4.93 -10.31
CA PHE A 16 1.94 -5.72 -10.73
C PHE A 16 1.97 -7.10 -10.04
N GLY A 17 1.70 -7.12 -8.74
CA GLY A 17 1.67 -8.33 -7.95
C GLY A 17 0.55 -9.29 -8.36
N VAL A 18 -0.65 -8.78 -8.62
CA VAL A 18 -1.76 -9.58 -9.18
C VAL A 18 -1.37 -10.16 -10.55
N LEU A 19 -0.79 -9.36 -11.45
CA LEU A 19 -0.33 -9.85 -12.75
C LEU A 19 0.71 -10.96 -12.63
N LEU A 20 1.68 -10.83 -11.72
CA LEU A 20 2.69 -11.85 -11.47
C LEU A 20 2.11 -13.15 -10.88
N VAL A 21 1.20 -13.04 -9.92
CA VAL A 21 0.49 -14.19 -9.33
C VAL A 21 -0.27 -14.96 -10.41
N LEU A 22 -0.91 -14.24 -11.33
CA LEU A 22 -1.63 -14.83 -12.46
C LEU A 22 -0.70 -15.51 -13.47
N GLN A 23 0.43 -14.87 -13.83
CA GLN A 23 1.40 -15.44 -14.77
C GLN A 23 2.10 -16.69 -14.24
N THR A 24 2.25 -16.79 -12.93
CA THR A 24 2.91 -17.93 -12.27
C THR A 24 1.96 -19.09 -12.02
N GLY A 25 0.68 -18.96 -12.36
CA GLY A 25 -0.33 -20.01 -12.16
C GLY A 25 -0.57 -20.35 -10.68
N LEU A 26 -0.15 -19.47 -9.76
CA LEU A 26 -0.13 -19.75 -8.32
C LEU A 26 -1.52 -19.96 -7.72
N LEU A 27 -2.57 -19.46 -8.38
CA LEU A 27 -3.97 -19.61 -7.97
C LEU A 27 -4.71 -20.75 -8.69
N GLY A 28 -4.03 -21.53 -9.53
CA GLY A 28 -4.60 -22.64 -10.30
C GLY A 28 -5.62 -22.24 -11.38
N GLU A 29 -6.14 -23.22 -12.12
CA GLU A 29 -7.11 -23.04 -13.23
C GLU A 29 -8.48 -22.47 -12.79
N ALA A 30 -8.73 -22.29 -11.49
CA ALA A 30 -10.00 -21.79 -10.96
C ALA A 30 -10.31 -20.33 -11.37
N VAL A 31 -9.36 -19.65 -12.01
CA VAL A 31 -9.29 -18.19 -12.13
C VAL A 31 -9.00 -17.77 -13.58
N GLU A 32 -9.28 -18.61 -14.59
CA GLU A 32 -8.88 -18.30 -16.00
C GLU A 32 -9.83 -17.36 -16.76
N GLY A 33 -11.13 -17.28 -16.42
CA GLY A 33 -12.13 -16.62 -17.27
C GLY A 33 -12.60 -15.21 -16.88
N GLN A 34 -12.71 -14.89 -15.58
CA GLN A 34 -13.35 -13.65 -15.09
C GLN A 34 -12.35 -12.62 -14.52
N THR A 35 -11.06 -12.90 -14.57
CA THR A 35 -10.07 -12.33 -13.64
C THR A 35 -9.24 -11.24 -14.27
N ALA A 36 -9.08 -11.27 -15.59
CA ALA A 36 -8.61 -10.12 -16.36
C ALA A 36 -9.51 -8.90 -16.14
N VAL A 37 -10.84 -9.10 -16.02
CA VAL A 37 -11.81 -8.03 -15.78
C VAL A 37 -11.63 -7.39 -14.40
N TRP A 38 -11.52 -8.21 -13.34
CA TRP A 38 -11.29 -7.70 -11.98
C TRP A 38 -9.93 -7.03 -11.83
N THR A 39 -8.89 -7.56 -12.48
CA THR A 39 -7.55 -6.95 -12.49
C THR A 39 -7.56 -5.61 -13.23
N LEU A 40 -8.23 -5.53 -14.39
CA LEU A 40 -8.43 -4.27 -15.11
C LEU A 40 -9.23 -3.27 -14.28
N LEU A 41 -10.32 -3.72 -13.64
CA LEU A 41 -11.21 -2.87 -12.83
C LEU A 41 -10.51 -2.27 -11.61
N LEU A 42 -9.55 -3.00 -11.01
CA LEU A 42 -8.75 -2.51 -9.89
C LEU A 42 -7.67 -1.51 -10.32
N LEU A 43 -7.10 -1.69 -11.52
CA LEU A 43 -6.06 -0.84 -12.13
C LEU A 43 -6.60 0.44 -12.75
N LEU A 44 -7.81 0.39 -13.31
CA LEU A 44 -8.41 1.45 -14.10
C LEU A 44 -8.53 2.78 -13.32
N PRO A 45 -9.10 2.80 -12.10
CA PRO A 45 -9.34 4.06 -11.37
C PRO A 45 -8.07 4.87 -11.05
N PRO A 46 -6.99 4.28 -10.48
CA PRO A 46 -5.77 5.03 -10.18
C PRO A 46 -5.01 5.48 -11.45
N ALA A 47 -5.01 4.66 -12.50
CA ALA A 47 -4.39 5.02 -13.78
C ALA A 47 -5.13 6.18 -14.48
N LEU A 48 -6.48 6.15 -14.51
CA LEU A 48 -7.28 7.24 -15.07
C LEU A 48 -7.14 8.52 -14.25
N TYR A 49 -7.09 8.42 -12.92
CA TYR A 49 -6.89 9.57 -12.04
C TYR A 49 -5.55 10.27 -12.31
N LEU A 50 -4.46 9.50 -12.42
CA LEU A 50 -3.15 10.02 -12.79
C LEU A 50 -3.15 10.66 -14.17
N TRP A 51 -3.73 9.99 -15.17
CA TRP A 51 -3.78 10.51 -16.52
C TRP A 51 -4.60 11.80 -16.62
N LEU A 52 -5.69 11.92 -15.86
CA LEU A 52 -6.52 13.13 -15.79
C LEU A 52 -5.78 14.28 -15.10
N ILE A 53 -5.04 14.02 -14.01
CA ILE A 53 -4.19 15.02 -13.35
C ILE A 53 -3.02 15.44 -14.26
N TRP A 54 -2.41 14.50 -14.96
CA TRP A 54 -1.30 14.77 -15.88
C TRP A 54 -1.74 15.62 -17.09
N ARG A 55 -3.01 15.48 -17.51
CA ARG A 55 -3.67 16.38 -18.48
C ARG A 55 -4.10 17.73 -17.89
N GLY A 56 -3.79 18.02 -16.62
CA GLY A 56 -4.15 19.25 -15.93
C GLY A 56 -5.63 19.38 -15.58
N ARG A 57 -6.41 18.29 -15.71
CA ARG A 57 -7.82 18.27 -15.28
C ARG A 57 -7.91 17.96 -13.80
N ARG A 58 -8.96 18.47 -13.17
CA ARG A 58 -9.24 18.30 -11.75
C ARG A 58 -10.44 17.35 -11.56
N PRO A 59 -10.25 16.04 -11.72
CA PRO A 59 -11.34 15.09 -11.84
C PRO A 59 -12.15 14.95 -10.55
N VAL A 60 -11.53 15.08 -9.38
CA VAL A 60 -12.21 14.89 -8.10
C VAL A 60 -12.99 16.14 -7.72
N SER A 61 -12.45 17.34 -7.94
CA SER A 61 -13.23 18.57 -7.76
C SER A 61 -14.40 18.69 -8.75
N TRP A 62 -14.26 18.22 -9.99
CA TRP A 62 -15.40 18.13 -10.91
C TRP A 62 -16.50 17.19 -10.39
N LEU A 63 -16.13 16.03 -9.86
CA LEU A 63 -17.08 15.05 -9.33
C LEU A 63 -17.75 15.54 -8.03
N LEU A 64 -16.99 16.21 -7.15
CA LEU A 64 -17.53 16.85 -5.94
C LEU A 64 -18.44 18.04 -6.24
N TRP A 65 -18.15 18.77 -7.32
CA TRP A 65 -19.03 19.82 -7.83
C TRP A 65 -20.34 19.23 -8.37
N ALA A 66 -20.27 18.13 -9.13
CA ALA A 66 -21.45 17.43 -9.64
C ALA A 66 -22.34 16.86 -8.50
N VAL A 67 -21.72 16.39 -7.41
CA VAL A 67 -22.41 15.87 -6.21
C VAL A 67 -22.84 16.99 -5.23
N LYS A 68 -22.52 18.27 -5.51
CA LYS A 68 -22.82 19.44 -4.66
C LYS A 68 -22.33 19.30 -3.21
N TRP A 69 -21.21 18.61 -3.00
CA TRP A 69 -20.65 18.42 -1.66
C TRP A 69 -19.71 19.56 -1.28
N GLN A 70 -20.30 20.72 -0.98
CA GLN A 70 -19.59 21.99 -0.72
C GLN A 70 -18.55 21.90 0.42
N LYS A 71 -18.82 21.08 1.46
CA LYS A 71 -17.98 21.00 2.68
C LYS A 71 -16.54 20.58 2.40
N TRP A 72 -16.32 19.75 1.38
CA TRP A 72 -15.01 19.17 1.05
C TRP A 72 -14.45 19.71 -0.27
N TYR A 73 -15.26 20.45 -1.04
CA TYR A 73 -14.89 20.96 -2.35
C TYR A 73 -13.65 21.87 -2.30
N THR A 74 -13.60 22.81 -1.35
CA THR A 74 -12.48 23.76 -1.24
C THR A 74 -11.18 23.07 -0.84
N ALA A 75 -11.20 22.20 0.18
CA ALA A 75 -10.03 21.44 0.62
C ALA A 75 -9.46 20.52 -0.48
N VAL A 76 -10.33 19.91 -1.29
CA VAL A 76 -9.92 19.04 -2.40
C VAL A 76 -9.44 19.85 -3.59
N ALA A 77 -10.12 20.96 -3.93
CA ALA A 77 -9.71 21.84 -5.03
C ALA A 77 -8.36 22.50 -4.77
N ASP A 78 -8.06 22.88 -3.51
CA ASP A 78 -6.76 23.44 -3.12
C ASP A 78 -5.65 22.38 -3.18
N SER A 79 -5.94 21.13 -2.76
CA SER A 79 -5.00 20.00 -2.90
C SER A 79 -4.72 19.65 -4.37
N GLU A 80 -5.73 19.66 -5.23
CA GLU A 80 -5.56 19.45 -6.68
C GLU A 80 -4.80 20.60 -7.34
N ALA A 81 -5.03 21.85 -6.92
CA ALA A 81 -4.28 23.01 -7.40
C ALA A 81 -2.81 22.94 -7.02
N GLN A 82 -2.49 22.54 -5.77
CA GLN A 82 -1.12 22.33 -5.31
C GLN A 82 -0.43 21.17 -6.05
N MET A 83 -1.14 20.06 -6.32
CA MET A 83 -0.60 18.97 -7.14
C MET A 83 -0.27 19.41 -8.57
N ASN A 84 -1.18 20.18 -9.19
CA ASN A 84 -0.98 20.64 -10.56
C ASN A 84 0.17 21.65 -10.64
N ALA A 85 0.26 22.57 -9.67
CA ALA A 85 1.37 23.51 -9.57
C ALA A 85 2.72 22.80 -9.32
N LEU A 86 2.78 21.78 -8.45
CA LEU A 86 4.02 21.02 -8.22
C LEU A 86 4.44 20.18 -9.43
N CYS A 87 3.49 19.57 -10.16
CA CYS A 87 3.78 18.84 -11.38
C CYS A 87 4.29 19.76 -12.51
N GLN A 88 3.75 20.98 -12.60
CA GLN A 88 4.11 21.93 -13.67
C GLN A 88 5.34 22.78 -13.34
N GLN A 89 5.56 23.14 -12.07
CA GLN A 89 6.59 24.10 -11.67
C GLN A 89 7.88 23.42 -11.16
N ASN A 90 7.84 22.17 -10.66
CA ASN A 90 9.01 21.50 -10.09
C ASN A 90 9.00 19.97 -10.32
N PRO A 91 9.25 19.49 -11.55
CA PRO A 91 9.31 18.06 -11.85
C PRO A 91 10.42 17.33 -11.05
N GLY A 92 11.48 18.03 -10.65
CA GLY A 92 12.55 17.46 -9.80
C GLY A 92 12.08 17.10 -8.39
N ALA A 93 11.21 17.91 -7.78
CA ALA A 93 10.63 17.60 -6.47
C ALA A 93 9.66 16.41 -6.54
N LEU A 94 8.92 16.30 -7.66
CA LEU A 94 8.06 15.14 -7.92
C LEU A 94 8.91 13.85 -8.07
N LEU A 95 10.00 13.90 -8.83
CA LEU A 95 10.94 12.79 -8.94
C LEU A 95 11.55 12.41 -7.59
N GLY A 96 11.91 13.39 -6.76
CA GLY A 96 12.41 13.15 -5.40
C GLY A 96 11.37 12.45 -4.52
N ALA A 97 10.11 12.87 -4.56
CA ALA A 97 9.03 12.23 -3.82
C ALA A 97 8.76 10.79 -4.31
N VAL A 98 8.78 10.57 -5.62
CA VAL A 98 8.64 9.23 -6.21
C VAL A 98 9.81 8.33 -5.81
N ALA A 99 11.04 8.84 -5.88
CA ALA A 99 12.24 8.10 -5.49
C ALA A 99 12.21 7.73 -4.00
N LEU A 100 11.86 8.68 -3.12
CA LEU A 100 11.76 8.42 -1.68
C LEU A 100 10.68 7.39 -1.36
N SER A 101 9.53 7.46 -2.03
CA SER A 101 8.45 6.49 -1.86
C SER A 101 8.84 5.10 -2.40
N ALA A 102 9.52 5.04 -3.55
CA ALA A 102 10.07 3.80 -4.09
C ALA A 102 11.13 3.18 -3.17
N LEU A 103 11.99 3.99 -2.54
CA LEU A 103 12.94 3.53 -1.53
C LEU A 103 12.23 2.95 -0.30
N GLY A 104 11.15 3.61 0.17
CA GLY A 104 10.33 3.07 1.27
C GLY A 104 9.73 1.70 0.94
N TRP A 105 9.27 1.52 -0.30
CA TRP A 105 8.80 0.22 -0.80
C TRP A 105 9.90 -0.83 -0.87
N ALA A 106 11.06 -0.49 -1.43
CA ALA A 106 12.20 -1.40 -1.52
C ALA A 106 12.64 -1.86 -0.12
N LEU A 107 12.70 -0.94 0.84
CA LEU A 107 13.05 -1.25 2.23
C LEU A 107 12.01 -2.19 2.87
N MET A 108 10.72 -1.95 2.63
CA MET A 108 9.66 -2.81 3.12
C MET A 108 9.73 -4.22 2.53
N ILE A 109 10.00 -4.36 1.23
CA ILE A 109 10.17 -5.67 0.57
C ILE A 109 11.38 -6.39 1.17
N ALA A 110 12.50 -5.67 1.38
CA ALA A 110 13.70 -6.23 1.97
C ALA A 110 13.49 -6.70 3.41
N GLU A 111 12.78 -5.92 4.23
CA GLU A 111 12.39 -6.35 5.58
C GLU A 111 11.54 -7.63 5.54
N PHE A 112 10.53 -7.65 4.67
CA PHE A 112 9.63 -8.79 4.56
C PHE A 112 10.38 -10.06 4.10
N TYR A 113 11.28 -9.92 3.13
CA TYR A 113 12.16 -10.99 2.70
C TYR A 113 13.05 -11.51 3.84
N ALA A 114 13.63 -10.60 4.64
CA ALA A 114 14.47 -10.97 5.78
C ALA A 114 13.67 -11.74 6.85
N MET A 115 12.44 -11.31 7.15
CA MET A 115 11.55 -12.00 8.10
C MET A 115 11.23 -13.42 7.64
N VAL A 116 10.88 -13.59 6.37
CA VAL A 116 10.51 -14.89 5.81
C VAL A 116 11.73 -15.82 5.70
N SER A 117 12.89 -15.28 5.33
CA SER A 117 14.16 -16.01 5.33
C SER A 117 14.56 -16.46 6.75
N PHE A 118 14.35 -15.60 7.75
CA PHE A 118 14.60 -15.92 9.16
C PHE A 118 13.71 -17.05 9.67
N LEU A 119 12.47 -17.14 9.18
CA LEU A 119 11.53 -18.23 9.49
C LEU A 119 11.86 -19.55 8.75
N GLY A 120 12.93 -19.59 7.96
CA GLY A 120 13.38 -20.80 7.25
C GLY A 120 12.59 -21.11 5.97
N ALA A 121 11.81 -20.16 5.45
CA ALA A 121 11.12 -20.29 4.17
C ALA A 121 11.79 -19.39 3.11
N PRO A 122 12.79 -19.90 2.36
CA PRO A 122 13.37 -19.11 1.27
C PRO A 122 12.35 -19.01 0.11
N LEU A 123 11.58 -17.92 0.09
CA LEU A 123 10.66 -17.64 -1.01
C LEU A 123 11.41 -17.12 -2.23
N THR A 124 10.98 -17.56 -3.40
CA THR A 124 11.38 -16.90 -4.66
C THR A 124 10.82 -15.48 -4.72
N LEU A 125 11.40 -14.62 -5.56
CA LEU A 125 10.93 -13.24 -5.72
C LEU A 125 9.44 -13.18 -6.11
N ALA A 126 8.98 -14.10 -6.96
CA ALA A 126 7.58 -14.18 -7.38
C ALA A 126 6.65 -14.57 -6.22
N GLN A 127 7.04 -15.56 -5.40
CA GLN A 127 6.28 -15.96 -4.21
C GLN A 127 6.26 -14.86 -3.14
N LEU A 128 7.36 -14.12 -2.97
CA LEU A 128 7.43 -12.97 -2.08
C LEU A 128 6.45 -11.87 -2.51
N ILE A 129 6.45 -11.54 -3.81
CA ILE A 129 5.53 -10.54 -4.37
C ILE A 129 4.08 -10.99 -4.23
N ALA A 130 3.79 -12.28 -4.48
CA ALA A 130 2.47 -12.86 -4.30
C ALA A 130 1.99 -12.75 -2.85
N LEU A 131 2.83 -13.11 -1.89
CA LEU A 131 2.53 -13.03 -0.46
C LEU A 131 2.32 -11.58 0.00
N LEU A 132 3.15 -10.64 -0.47
CA LEU A 132 2.97 -9.21 -0.21
C LEU A 132 1.66 -8.69 -0.82
N THR A 133 1.31 -9.14 -2.01
CA THR A 133 0.06 -8.75 -2.67
C THR A 133 -1.15 -9.21 -1.88
N ALA A 134 -1.16 -10.47 -1.41
CA ALA A 134 -2.21 -10.98 -0.54
C ALA A 134 -2.36 -10.14 0.75
N ALA A 135 -1.23 -9.79 1.39
CA ALA A 135 -1.24 -8.92 2.56
C ALA A 135 -1.79 -7.51 2.24
N ARG A 136 -1.46 -6.92 1.09
CA ARG A 136 -2.01 -5.62 0.67
C ARG A 136 -3.51 -5.65 0.42
N VAL A 137 -4.02 -6.71 -0.22
CA VAL A 137 -5.46 -6.89 -0.38
C VAL A 137 -6.15 -6.99 0.98
N ALA A 138 -5.55 -7.71 1.94
CA ALA A 138 -6.08 -7.81 3.29
C ALA A 138 -6.12 -6.46 4.03
N TYR A 139 -5.14 -5.57 3.81
CA TYR A 139 -5.17 -4.20 4.36
C TYR A 139 -6.24 -3.30 3.72
N LEU A 140 -6.68 -3.59 2.49
CA LEU A 140 -7.74 -2.82 1.82
C LEU A 140 -9.14 -3.19 2.32
N LEU A 141 -9.30 -4.33 3.00
CA LEU A 141 -10.55 -4.69 3.63
C LEU A 141 -10.79 -3.78 4.85
N PRO A 142 -12.03 -3.28 5.06
CA PRO A 142 -12.35 -2.29 6.09
C PRO A 142 -12.45 -2.94 7.48
N LEU A 143 -11.40 -3.65 7.88
CA LEU A 143 -11.29 -4.29 9.18
C LEU A 143 -10.25 -3.53 10.02
N PRO A 144 -10.60 -3.10 11.24
CA PRO A 144 -9.71 -2.29 12.07
C PRO A 144 -8.41 -3.07 12.35
N GLY A 145 -7.30 -2.51 11.86
CA GLY A 145 -5.97 -3.11 11.98
C GLY A 145 -5.75 -4.35 11.10
N GLY A 146 -6.68 -4.75 10.23
CA GLY A 146 -6.56 -5.96 9.38
C GLY A 146 -6.44 -7.26 10.17
N LEU A 147 -6.86 -7.27 11.44
CA LEU A 147 -6.77 -8.44 12.33
C LEU A 147 -7.68 -9.57 11.82
N GLY A 148 -7.15 -10.78 11.79
CA GLY A 148 -7.77 -11.97 11.22
C GLY A 148 -7.56 -12.08 9.71
N THR A 149 -7.67 -10.98 8.96
CA THR A 149 -7.57 -10.99 7.49
C THR A 149 -6.13 -11.08 7.00
N LEU A 150 -5.20 -10.38 7.63
CA LEU A 150 -3.79 -10.48 7.26
C LEU A 150 -3.25 -11.87 7.58
N GLU A 151 -3.58 -12.35 8.77
CA GLU A 151 -3.21 -13.67 9.28
C GLU A 151 -3.77 -14.76 8.35
N ALA A 152 -5.06 -14.69 7.99
CA ALA A 152 -5.67 -15.62 7.04
C ALA A 152 -5.06 -15.52 5.64
N SER A 153 -4.80 -14.30 5.14
CA SER A 153 -4.22 -14.10 3.80
C SER A 153 -2.80 -14.68 3.68
N GLN A 154 -1.99 -14.56 4.73
CA GLN A 154 -0.61 -15.06 4.75
C GLN A 154 -0.56 -16.58 4.92
N VAL A 155 -1.40 -17.13 5.79
CA VAL A 155 -1.55 -18.58 5.95
C VAL A 155 -1.98 -19.20 4.63
N TRP A 156 -3.04 -18.66 4.02
CA TRP A 156 -3.58 -19.18 2.78
C TRP A 156 -2.59 -19.05 1.62
N ALA A 157 -1.92 -17.90 1.47
CA ALA A 157 -0.93 -17.69 0.42
C ALA A 157 0.27 -18.65 0.55
N LEU A 158 0.76 -18.91 1.76
CA LEU A 158 1.87 -19.84 1.98
C LEU A 158 1.44 -21.30 1.80
N GLU A 159 0.22 -21.66 2.20
CA GLU A 159 -0.35 -22.99 1.98
C GLU A 159 -0.47 -23.30 0.47
N LEU A 160 -0.96 -22.34 -0.32
CA LEU A 160 -1.02 -22.45 -1.79
C LEU A 160 0.37 -22.61 -2.43
N MET A 161 1.40 -22.03 -1.81
CA MET A 161 2.80 -22.16 -2.25
C MET A 161 3.47 -23.46 -1.76
N GLY A 162 2.75 -24.31 -1.03
CA GLY A 162 3.25 -25.59 -0.49
C GLY A 162 4.08 -25.46 0.79
N PHE A 163 4.04 -24.31 1.47
CA PHE A 163 4.71 -24.10 2.74
C PHE A 163 3.82 -24.45 3.93
N ASN A 164 4.43 -24.66 5.09
CA ASN A 164 3.69 -24.92 6.32
C ASN A 164 2.86 -23.68 6.75
N PRO A 165 1.54 -23.81 6.95
CA PRO A 165 0.66 -22.74 7.47
C PRO A 165 1.19 -22.02 8.71
N ALA A 166 1.92 -22.73 9.59
CA ALA A 166 2.53 -22.17 10.80
C ALA A 166 3.52 -21.04 10.51
N ILE A 167 4.16 -21.04 9.34
CA ILE A 167 5.08 -19.98 8.89
C ILE A 167 4.29 -18.69 8.63
N GLY A 168 3.09 -18.79 8.04
CA GLY A 168 2.22 -17.63 7.81
C GLY A 168 1.73 -16.99 9.11
N LEU A 169 1.37 -17.81 10.10
CA LEU A 169 1.02 -17.31 11.43
C LEU A 169 2.23 -16.69 12.15
N SER A 170 3.41 -17.29 12.00
CA SER A 170 4.63 -16.79 12.63
C SER A 170 5.07 -15.46 12.00
N LEU A 171 4.94 -15.35 10.67
CA LEU A 171 5.21 -14.12 9.93
C LEU A 171 4.25 -13.00 10.35
N SER A 172 2.95 -13.29 10.45
CA SER A 172 1.96 -12.29 10.87
C SER A 172 2.26 -11.76 12.27
N LEU A 173 2.56 -12.65 13.22
CA LEU A 173 2.92 -12.29 14.59
C LEU A 173 4.21 -11.45 14.64
N LEU A 174 5.21 -11.79 13.83
CA LEU A 174 6.47 -11.07 13.78
C LEU A 174 6.27 -9.64 13.23
N ILE A 175 5.44 -9.48 12.20
CA ILE A 175 5.05 -8.17 11.67
C ILE A 175 4.33 -7.35 12.74
N ARG A 176 3.37 -7.95 13.46
CA ARG A 176 2.66 -7.27 14.56
C ARG A 176 3.58 -6.86 15.68
N LEU A 177 4.52 -7.72 16.06
CA LEU A 177 5.50 -7.43 17.10
C LEU A 177 6.36 -6.22 16.72
N ARG A 178 6.83 -6.16 15.45
CA ARG A 178 7.53 -4.99 14.92
C ARG A 178 6.65 -3.75 14.98
N ASP A 179 5.44 -3.80 14.46
CA ASP A 179 4.56 -2.62 14.37
C ASP A 179 4.17 -2.09 15.76
N VAL A 180 3.88 -2.98 16.72
CA VAL A 180 3.58 -2.63 18.11
C VAL A 180 4.81 -2.07 18.81
N SER A 181 5.99 -2.67 18.65
CA SER A 181 7.22 -2.17 19.27
C SER A 181 7.59 -0.77 18.76
N LEU A 182 7.51 -0.54 17.44
CA LEU A 182 7.72 0.78 16.85
C LEU A 182 6.66 1.78 17.31
N GLY A 183 5.39 1.36 17.39
CA GLY A 183 4.30 2.19 17.90
C GLY A 183 4.51 2.60 19.36
N LEU A 184 4.92 1.67 20.22
CA LEU A 184 5.25 1.95 21.62
C LEU A 184 6.46 2.88 21.76
N LEU A 185 7.51 2.68 20.97
CA LEU A 185 8.67 3.57 20.94
C LEU A 185 8.29 4.98 20.50
N GLY A 186 7.41 5.11 19.49
CA GLY A 186 6.87 6.38 19.04
C GLY A 186 6.06 7.10 20.13
N LEU A 187 5.16 6.37 20.80
CA LEU A 187 4.38 6.89 21.93
C LEU A 187 5.27 7.32 23.10
N TRP A 188 6.29 6.52 23.42
CA TRP A 188 7.27 6.83 24.47
C TRP A 188 8.05 8.11 24.14
N TRP A 189 8.55 8.23 22.91
CA TRP A 189 9.26 9.43 22.45
C TRP A 189 8.37 10.67 22.48
N MET A 190 7.12 10.56 22.01
CA MET A 190 6.14 11.64 22.06
C MET A 190 5.83 12.04 23.51
N GLY A 191 5.67 11.06 24.40
CA GLY A 191 5.45 11.27 25.83
C GLY A 191 6.60 12.03 26.52
N GLN A 192 7.84 11.79 26.10
CA GLN A 192 8.99 12.58 26.59
C GLN A 192 8.93 14.04 26.13
N ARG A 193 8.57 14.30 24.86
CA ARG A 193 8.48 15.67 24.35
C ARG A 193 7.31 16.47 24.93
N LEU A 194 6.16 15.83 25.19
CA LEU A 194 5.03 16.48 25.85
C LEU A 194 5.35 16.87 27.30
N LYS A 195 6.15 16.07 28.02
CA LYS A 195 6.67 16.43 29.35
C LYS A 195 7.64 17.62 29.30
N VAL A 196 8.44 17.76 28.24
CA VAL A 196 9.39 18.88 28.09
C VAL A 196 8.70 20.22 27.80
N VAL A 197 7.55 20.21 27.10
CA VAL A 197 6.78 21.45 26.83
C VAL A 197 6.06 21.99 28.07
N TRP A 198 5.69 21.11 29.02
CA TRP A 198 5.04 21.52 30.27
C TRP A 198 5.99 22.03 31.37
N ILE A 199 7.31 21.88 31.21
CA ILE A 199 8.32 22.25 32.23
C ILE A 199 9.13 23.50 31.80
N ARG A 200 8.68 24.23 30.77
CA ARG A 200 9.23 25.55 30.45
C ARG A 200 8.24 26.64 30.86
N PRO A 201 8.41 27.28 32.04
CA PRO A 201 7.71 28.52 32.36
C PRO A 201 8.13 29.65 31.41
#